data_AF-A0A7K3EMT2-F1
#
_entry.id   AF-A0A7K3EMT2-F1
#
_cell.length_a   1.000
_cell.length_b   1.000
_cell.length_c   1.000
_cell.angle_alpha   90.00
_cell.angle_beta   90.00
_cell.angle_gamma   90.00
#
_symmetry.space_group_name_H-M   'P 1'
#
loop_
_entity.id
_entity.type
_entity.pdbx_description
1 polymer ?
#
loop_
_entity_poly.entity_id
_entity_poly.type
_entity_poly.pdbx_seq_one_letter_code
_entity_poly.pdbx_strand_id
1 'polypeptide(L)'
;MPSLHFHMDSSMTPDEVMGALTDFTPARVERWPSIDAEHFQVHDRGDTWAEITEGNDKTWENARYEWDPSHNRVTVTTHDSTPFGPGGWDFRLTPTDVGTRIDVSLERHPSSLKAKLLSPVIPLAGPMFRKSFREPLKAT
;
A
#
# COMPACT_ATOMS: atom_id res chain seq x y z
N MET A 1 9.03 3.25 -16.74
CA MET A 1 8.69 2.60 -15.46
C MET A 1 7.20 2.33 -15.49
N PRO A 2 6.74 1.11 -15.17
CA PRO A 2 5.31 0.84 -15.10
C PRO A 2 4.73 1.57 -13.90
N SER A 3 3.70 2.37 -14.15
CA SER A 3 2.91 3.00 -13.11
C SER A 3 1.44 2.65 -13.28
N LEU A 4 0.72 2.76 -12.18
CA LEU A 4 -0.72 2.59 -12.11
C LEU A 4 -1.26 3.68 -11.18
N HIS A 5 -2.30 4.37 -11.63
CA HIS A 5 -3.00 5.37 -10.84
C HIS A 5 -4.48 5.05 -10.82
N PHE A 6 -5.09 5.10 -9.65
CA PHE A 6 -6.52 4.92 -9.48
C PHE A 6 -6.98 5.63 -8.21
N HIS A 7 -8.28 5.88 -8.08
CA HIS A 7 -8.86 6.42 -6.86
C HIS A 7 -9.99 5.54 -6.37
N MET A 8 -10.25 5.54 -5.08
CA MET A 8 -11.42 4.90 -4.46
C MET A 8 -12.04 5.86 -3.46
N ASP A 9 -13.34 5.73 -3.24
CA ASP A 9 -14.04 6.50 -2.21
C ASP A 9 -14.23 5.61 -0.98
N SER A 10 -13.96 6.15 0.20
CA SER A 10 -14.13 5.50 1.49
C SER A 10 -15.14 6.26 2.34
N SER A 11 -15.91 5.52 3.12
CA SER A 11 -16.78 6.08 4.17
C SER A 11 -16.02 6.52 5.43
N MET A 12 -14.73 6.21 5.52
CA MET A 12 -13.86 6.60 6.63
C MET A 12 -13.36 8.03 6.46
N THR A 13 -13.08 8.69 7.58
CA THR A 13 -12.37 9.98 7.61
C THR A 13 -10.91 9.83 7.20
N PRO A 14 -10.20 10.91 6.81
CA PRO A 14 -8.79 10.82 6.42
C PRO A 14 -7.91 10.24 7.54
N ASP A 15 -8.16 10.61 8.79
CA ASP A 15 -7.44 10.09 9.96
C ASP A 15 -7.65 8.60 10.15
N GLU A 16 -8.89 8.11 9.98
CA GLU A 16 -9.19 6.68 10.05
C GLU A 16 -8.54 5.90 8.90
N VAL A 17 -8.54 6.44 7.68
CA VAL A 17 -7.86 5.81 6.53
C VAL A 17 -6.36 5.78 6.76
N MET A 18 -5.77 6.88 7.22
CA MET A 18 -4.34 6.95 7.54
C MET A 18 -3.99 5.93 8.63
N GLY A 19 -4.76 5.89 9.72
CA GLY A 19 -4.58 4.92 10.78
C GLY A 19 -4.68 3.47 10.28
N ALA A 20 -5.62 3.16 9.39
CA ALA A 20 -5.71 1.81 8.81
C ALA A 20 -4.51 1.45 7.92
N LEU A 21 -3.97 2.42 7.17
CA LEU A 21 -2.77 2.23 6.35
C LEU A 21 -1.50 2.06 7.19
N THR A 22 -1.41 2.72 8.35
CA THR A 22 -0.19 2.79 9.19
C THR A 22 -0.29 2.04 10.52
N ASP A 23 -1.35 1.27 10.74
CA ASP A 23 -1.50 0.36 11.88
C ASP A 23 -0.65 -0.89 11.67
N PHE A 24 0.57 -0.89 12.22
CA PHE A 24 1.51 -2.01 12.22
C PHE A 24 1.44 -2.85 13.51
N THR A 25 0.29 -2.89 14.18
CA THR A 25 0.04 -3.85 15.27
C THR A 25 -0.27 -5.24 14.71
N PRO A 26 -0.36 -6.30 15.53
CA PRO A 26 -0.77 -7.63 15.05
C PRO A 26 -2.13 -7.65 14.32
N ALA A 27 -3.00 -6.66 14.57
CA ALA A 27 -4.26 -6.50 13.84
C ALA A 27 -4.08 -6.25 12.34
N ARG A 28 -2.88 -5.89 11.87
CA ARG A 28 -2.55 -5.74 10.45
C ARG A 28 -2.91 -7.00 9.66
N VAL A 29 -2.52 -8.17 10.15
CA VAL A 29 -2.75 -9.47 9.49
C VAL A 29 -4.23 -9.81 9.42
N GLU A 30 -5.01 -9.43 10.44
CA GLU A 30 -6.46 -9.65 10.47
C GLU A 30 -7.19 -8.69 9.52
N ARG A 31 -6.73 -7.43 9.45
CA ARG A 31 -7.38 -6.37 8.66
C ARG A 31 -7.04 -6.45 7.18
N TRP A 32 -5.89 -7.01 6.82
CA TRP A 32 -5.38 -7.07 5.44
C TRP A 32 -5.24 -8.52 4.98
N PRO A 33 -6.26 -9.10 4.33
CA PRO A 33 -6.26 -10.53 3.95
C PRO A 33 -5.14 -10.94 2.97
N SER A 34 -4.46 -9.99 2.35
CA SER A 34 -3.30 -10.25 1.49
C SER A 34 -1.99 -10.42 2.27
N ILE A 35 -2.00 -10.16 3.58
CA ILE A 35 -0.86 -10.25 4.48
C ILE A 35 -1.07 -11.47 5.39
N ASP A 36 -0.08 -12.35 5.46
CA ASP A 36 -0.06 -13.45 6.44
C ASP A 36 0.92 -13.14 7.59
N ALA A 37 0.76 -13.89 8.69
CA ALA A 37 1.56 -13.68 9.89
C ALA A 37 3.03 -14.10 9.71
N GLU A 38 3.34 -15.01 8.80
CA GLU A 38 4.71 -15.49 8.56
C GLU A 38 5.54 -14.45 7.79
N HIS A 39 4.88 -13.62 6.98
CA HIS A 39 5.49 -12.57 6.16
C HIS A 39 5.26 -11.17 6.72
N PHE A 40 4.65 -11.02 7.89
CA PHE A 40 4.50 -9.73 8.57
C PHE A 40 5.57 -9.53 9.65
N GLN A 41 6.46 -8.59 9.41
CA GLN A 41 7.52 -8.23 10.35
C GLN A 41 7.70 -6.71 10.40
N VAL A 42 7.66 -6.14 11.61
CA VAL A 42 8.07 -4.75 11.85
C VAL A 42 9.55 -4.76 12.24
N HIS A 43 10.39 -4.11 11.44
CA HIS A 43 11.84 -4.03 11.68
C HIS A 43 12.17 -2.85 12.59
N ASP A 44 11.55 -1.71 12.34
CA ASP A 44 11.74 -0.48 13.14
C ASP A 44 10.54 0.47 12.96
N ARG A 45 10.38 1.43 13.87
CA ARG A 45 9.30 2.42 13.80
C ARG A 45 9.60 3.71 14.56
N GLY A 46 9.03 4.80 14.08
CA GLY A 46 8.96 6.09 14.76
C GLY A 46 7.55 6.67 14.74
N ASP A 47 7.43 7.97 15.02
CA ASP A 47 6.13 8.65 15.15
C ASP A 47 5.36 8.73 13.82
N THR A 48 6.09 8.88 12.71
CA THR A 48 5.53 9.10 11.37
C THR A 48 6.15 8.20 10.30
N TRP A 49 6.81 7.11 10.72
CA TRP A 49 7.42 6.16 9.80
C TRP A 49 7.55 4.75 10.40
N ALA A 50 7.65 3.74 9.54
CA ALA A 50 7.96 2.36 9.92
C ALA A 50 8.73 1.64 8.81
N GLU A 51 9.61 0.74 9.18
CA GLU A 51 10.29 -0.20 8.27
C GLU A 51 9.66 -1.57 8.47
N ILE A 52 9.04 -2.13 7.44
CA ILE A 52 8.27 -3.38 7.54
C ILE A 52 8.59 -4.34 6.39
N THR A 53 8.33 -5.60 6.63
CA THR A 53 8.07 -6.59 5.58
C THR A 53 6.62 -7.05 5.74
N GLU A 54 5.86 -7.08 4.65
CA GLU A 54 4.49 -7.59 4.64
C GLU A 54 4.12 -8.27 3.32
N GLY A 55 3.07 -9.09 3.36
CA GLY A 55 2.53 -9.81 2.21
C GLY A 55 2.40 -11.29 2.50
N ASN A 56 2.75 -12.12 1.51
CA ASN A 56 2.68 -13.58 1.61
C ASN A 56 3.74 -14.23 0.70
N ASP A 57 3.80 -15.56 0.72
CA ASP A 57 4.73 -16.39 -0.09
C ASP A 57 4.83 -16.00 -1.57
N LYS A 58 3.72 -15.52 -2.16
CA LYS A 58 3.65 -15.20 -3.60
C LYS A 58 3.99 -13.75 -3.89
N THR A 59 3.61 -12.86 -2.97
CA THR A 59 3.72 -11.41 -3.14
C THR A 59 4.03 -10.80 -1.77
N TRP A 60 5.27 -10.39 -1.57
CA TRP A 60 5.72 -9.68 -0.38
C TRP A 60 6.50 -8.43 -0.79
N GLU A 61 6.55 -7.45 0.10
CA GLU A 61 7.41 -6.28 -0.02
C GLU A 61 8.11 -5.95 1.30
N ASN A 62 9.38 -5.55 1.19
CA ASN A 62 10.14 -4.89 2.25
C ASN A 62 10.15 -3.40 1.93
N ALA A 63 9.61 -2.60 2.84
CA ALA A 63 9.30 -1.21 2.54
C ALA A 63 9.39 -0.30 3.76
N ARG A 64 9.74 0.96 3.46
CA ARG A 64 9.64 2.09 4.38
C ARG A 64 8.31 2.80 4.17
N TYR A 65 7.48 2.84 5.20
CA TYR A 65 6.30 3.68 5.26
C TYR A 65 6.66 5.01 5.92
N GLU A 66 6.16 6.11 5.36
CA GLU A 66 6.22 7.46 5.92
C GLU A 66 4.85 8.12 5.76
N TRP A 67 4.34 8.78 6.80
CA TRP A 67 3.04 9.43 6.73
C TRP A 67 3.07 10.84 7.32
N ASP A 68 2.27 11.72 6.74
CA ASP A 68 2.14 13.10 7.15
C ASP A 68 0.65 13.45 7.34
N PRO A 69 0.17 13.48 8.59
CA PRO A 69 -1.21 13.85 8.90
C PRO A 69 -1.57 15.27 8.45
N SER A 70 -0.61 16.20 8.44
CA SER A 70 -0.88 17.59 8.05
C SER A 70 -1.14 17.75 6.55
N HIS A 71 -0.59 16.84 5.74
CA HIS A 71 -0.80 16.79 4.29
C HIS A 71 -1.68 15.63 3.83
N ASN A 72 -2.26 14.86 4.76
CA ASN A 72 -3.11 13.72 4.46
C ASN A 72 -2.48 12.74 3.46
N ARG A 73 -1.21 12.39 3.67
CA ARG A 73 -0.42 11.59 2.72
C ARG A 73 0.31 10.46 3.39
N VAL A 74 0.31 9.29 2.76
CA VAL A 74 1.15 8.14 3.11
C VAL A 74 2.00 7.79 1.90
N THR A 75 3.31 7.68 2.09
CA THR A 75 4.27 7.27 1.07
C THR A 75 4.93 5.98 1.50
N VAL A 76 5.00 5.02 0.59
CA VAL A 76 5.64 3.73 0.80
C VAL A 76 6.79 3.62 -0.18
N THR A 77 8.01 3.57 0.32
CA THR A 77 9.21 3.29 -0.48
C THR A 77 9.52 1.81 -0.40
N THR A 78 9.30 1.08 -1.48
CA THR A 78 9.60 -0.36 -1.55
C THR A 78 11.08 -0.56 -1.85
N HIS A 79 11.81 -1.12 -0.89
CA HIS A 79 13.23 -1.50 -1.07
C HIS A 79 13.36 -2.75 -1.93
N ASP A 80 12.51 -3.75 -1.68
CA ASP A 80 12.44 -4.98 -2.47
C ASP A 80 11.03 -5.58 -2.46
N SER A 81 10.66 -6.31 -3.51
CA SER A 81 9.39 -7.04 -3.57
C SER A 81 9.41 -8.21 -4.53
N THR A 82 8.55 -9.19 -4.26
CA THR A 82 8.25 -10.25 -5.23
C THR A 82 6.96 -9.94 -5.99
N PRO A 83 6.94 -9.99 -7.34
CA PRO A 83 8.05 -10.32 -8.26
C PRO A 83 8.79 -9.10 -8.82
N PHE A 84 8.46 -7.88 -8.41
CA PHE A 84 8.78 -6.66 -9.16
C PHE A 84 10.02 -5.90 -8.69
N GLY A 85 10.56 -6.20 -7.51
CA GLY A 85 11.70 -5.49 -6.93
C GLY A 85 11.31 -4.11 -6.37
N PRO A 86 12.21 -3.12 -6.42
CA PRO A 86 11.99 -1.79 -5.84
C PRO A 86 10.82 -1.02 -6.50
N GLY A 87 10.38 0.04 -5.82
CA GLY A 87 9.33 0.92 -6.30
C GLY A 87 8.67 1.68 -5.14
N GLY A 88 7.36 1.86 -5.20
CA GLY A 88 6.63 2.42 -4.09
C GLY A 88 5.16 2.71 -4.37
N TRP A 89 4.51 3.15 -3.31
CA TRP A 89 3.12 3.57 -3.30
C TRP A 89 3.00 5.02 -2.80
N ASP A 90 2.03 5.75 -3.33
CA ASP A 90 1.60 7.06 -2.82
C ASP A 90 0.10 7.03 -2.58
N PHE A 91 -0.32 7.38 -1.37
CA PHE A 91 -1.71 7.53 -0.99
C PHE A 91 -1.96 8.98 -0.61
N ARG A 92 -2.93 9.62 -1.30
CA ARG A 92 -3.39 10.98 -0.97
C ARG A 92 -4.84 10.91 -0.53
N LEU A 93 -5.10 11.44 0.66
CA LEU A 93 -6.40 11.36 1.31
C LEU A 93 -7.07 12.73 1.20
N THR A 94 -8.11 12.83 0.38
CA THR A 94 -8.87 14.07 0.20
C THR A 94 -10.19 13.95 0.98
N PRO A 95 -10.43 14.76 2.01
CA PRO A 95 -11.72 14.77 2.70
C PRO A 95 -12.85 15.09 1.72
N THR A 96 -14.00 14.44 1.89
CA THR A 96 -15.24 14.70 1.17
C THR A 96 -16.40 14.87 2.15
N ASP A 97 -17.58 15.23 1.67
CA ASP A 97 -18.77 15.42 2.52
C ASP A 97 -19.20 14.14 3.26
N VAL A 98 -18.84 12.97 2.74
CA VAL A 98 -19.31 11.66 3.22
C VAL A 98 -18.17 10.71 3.64
N GLY A 99 -16.93 11.19 3.65
CA GLY A 99 -15.76 10.39 4.00
C GLY A 99 -14.47 10.90 3.33
N THR A 100 -13.79 10.02 2.60
CA THR A 100 -12.47 10.30 2.03
C THR A 100 -12.34 9.73 0.63
N ARG A 101 -11.90 10.56 -0.31
CA ARG A 101 -11.37 10.08 -1.59
C ARG A 101 -9.89 9.74 -1.43
N ILE A 102 -9.52 8.53 -1.81
CA ILE A 102 -8.17 7.99 -1.69
C ILE A 102 -7.60 7.87 -3.10
N ASP A 103 -6.69 8.76 -3.48
CA ASP A 103 -5.93 8.66 -4.73
C ASP A 103 -4.67 7.82 -4.47
N VAL A 104 -4.54 6.72 -5.22
CA VAL A 104 -3.47 5.72 -5.09
C VAL A 104 -2.60 5.74 -6.33
N SER A 105 -1.29 5.85 -6.14
CA SER A 105 -0.29 5.70 -7.19
C SER A 105 0.65 4.56 -6.83
N LEU A 106 0.93 3.69 -7.81
CA LEU A 106 1.94 2.65 -7.74
C LEU A 106 2.99 2.92 -8.80
N GLU A 107 4.26 2.82 -8.41
CA GLU A 107 5.38 2.86 -9.34
C GLU A 107 6.30 1.67 -9.04
N ARG A 108 6.77 0.98 -10.08
CA ARG A 108 7.72 -0.13 -9.94
C ARG A 108 8.99 0.12 -10.74
N HIS A 109 10.12 -0.29 -10.21
CA HIS A 109 11.44 -0.15 -10.82
C HIS A 109 12.06 -1.52 -11.08
N PRO A 110 11.54 -2.29 -12.06
CA PRO A 110 11.96 -3.67 -12.27
C PRO A 110 13.44 -3.73 -12.71
N SER A 111 14.28 -4.28 -11.84
CA SER A 111 15.72 -4.44 -12.08
C SER A 111 16.05 -5.77 -12.77
N SER A 112 15.26 -6.83 -12.55
CA SER A 112 15.50 -8.18 -13.10
C SER A 112 14.76 -8.45 -14.42
N LEU A 113 15.27 -9.41 -15.22
CA LEU A 113 14.64 -9.80 -16.49
C LEU A 113 13.21 -10.35 -16.30
N LYS A 114 12.99 -11.13 -15.24
CA LYS A 114 11.66 -11.65 -14.88
C LYS A 114 10.70 -10.52 -14.53
N ALA A 115 11.14 -9.55 -13.72
CA ALA A 115 10.32 -8.40 -13.33
C ALA A 115 9.94 -7.55 -14.56
N LYS A 116 10.90 -7.32 -15.47
CA LYS A 116 10.66 -6.61 -16.74
C LYS A 116 9.66 -7.34 -17.65
N LEU A 117 9.64 -8.67 -17.64
CA LEU A 117 8.69 -9.46 -18.44
C LEU A 117 7.26 -9.38 -17.88
N LEU A 118 7.11 -9.34 -16.55
CA LEU A 118 5.81 -9.24 -15.87
C LEU A 118 5.27 -7.80 -15.82
N SER A 119 6.13 -6.80 -15.99
CA SER A 119 5.79 -5.40 -15.81
C SER A 119 4.65 -4.85 -16.68
N PRO A 120 4.39 -5.35 -17.91
CA PRO A 120 3.25 -4.91 -18.71
C PRO A 120 1.87 -5.22 -18.09
N VAL A 121 1.79 -6.10 -17.10
CA VAL A 121 0.54 -6.42 -16.39
C VAL A 121 0.16 -5.34 -15.37
N ILE A 122 1.12 -4.55 -14.89
CA ILE A 122 0.93 -3.58 -13.79
C ILE A 122 -0.17 -2.55 -14.11
N PRO A 123 -0.24 -1.91 -15.29
CA PRO A 123 -1.31 -0.97 -15.62
C PRO A 123 -2.72 -1.60 -15.63
N LEU A 124 -2.81 -2.93 -15.77
CA LEU A 124 -4.08 -3.67 -15.80
C LEU A 124 -4.47 -4.23 -14.42
N ALA A 125 -3.60 -4.14 -13.42
CA ALA A 125 -3.82 -4.71 -12.09
C ALA A 125 -4.73 -3.85 -11.18
N GLY A 126 -5.14 -2.66 -11.63
CA GLY A 126 -5.99 -1.72 -10.87
C GLY A 126 -7.22 -2.35 -10.20
N PRO A 127 -8.04 -3.17 -10.88
CA PRO A 127 -9.17 -3.84 -10.27
C PRO A 127 -8.79 -4.80 -9.11
N MET A 128 -7.64 -5.48 -9.21
CA MET A 128 -7.16 -6.36 -8.15
C MET A 128 -6.76 -5.58 -6.90
N PHE A 129 -6.02 -4.47 -7.08
CA PHE A 129 -5.63 -3.61 -5.96
C PHE A 129 -6.84 -2.91 -5.34
N ARG A 130 -7.79 -2.41 -6.14
CA ARG A 130 -9.06 -1.88 -5.61
C ARG A 130 -9.78 -2.90 -4.74
N LYS A 131 -9.79 -4.17 -5.14
CA LYS A 131 -10.38 -5.26 -4.36
C LYS A 131 -9.64 -5.49 -3.05
N SER A 132 -8.30 -5.49 -3.03
CA SER A 132 -7.52 -5.71 -1.80
C SER A 132 -7.67 -4.57 -0.79
N PHE A 133 -7.84 -3.34 -1.26
CA PHE A 133 -8.05 -2.17 -0.40
C PHE A 133 -9.50 -2.00 0.10
N ARG A 134 -10.47 -2.66 -0.54
CA ARG A 134 -11.90 -2.43 -0.31
C ARG A 134 -12.31 -2.64 1.15
N GLU A 135 -11.99 -3.81 1.69
CA GLU A 135 -12.38 -4.19 3.05
C GLU A 135 -11.57 -3.45 4.13
N PRO A 136 -10.23 -3.39 4.07
CA PRO A 136 -9.43 -2.66 5.06
C PRO A 136 -9.79 -1.18 5.17
N LEU A 137 -10.13 -0.53 4.05
CA LEU A 137 -10.38 0.91 3.97
C LEU A 137 -11.86 1.26 3.81
N LYS A 138 -12.78 0.30 3.92
CA LYS A 138 -14.23 0.50 3.68
C LYS A 138 -14.52 1.30 2.40
N ALA A 139 -13.79 0.97 1.34
CA ALA A 139 -13.84 1.69 0.09
C ALA A 139 -14.88 1.11 -0.89
N THR A 140 -15.25 1.84 -1.93
CA THR A 140 -16.14 1.38 -3.01
C THR A 140 -15.47 1.46 -4.38
#